data_AF-A0A957P7B4-F1
#
_entry.id   AF-A0A957P7B4-F1
#
_cell.length_a   1.000
_cell.length_b   1.000
_cell.length_c   1.000
_cell.angle_alpha   90.00
_cell.angle_beta   90.00
_cell.angle_gamma   90.00
#
_symmetry.space_group_name_H-M   'P 1'
#
loop_
_entity.id
_entity.type
_entity.pdbx_description
1 polymer ?
#
loop_
_entity_poly.entity_id
_entity_poly.type
_entity_poly.pdbx_seq_one_letter_code
_entity_poly.pdbx_strand_id
1 'polypeptide(L)'
;MKQTQRISFLCLCSLLLTLLPVNLVQAQTAVQECANSVIVQPGDTLSTIAGEYLDNQIAYARIVAATNAKAGTDATYASIDNPNVLEVGWRLCIPATNETVATTPVSSPSAALPSAASSNSTAANSTAASSNAATNAAITTTESITPTASPEPLVQLAPGELHPLTIARMRQESYPGSDIVIEQVLEPGVNYERYIASYLSEGNKIYAML
;
A
#
# COMPACT_ATOMS: atom_id res chain seq x y z
N MET A 1 67.39 32.03 -33.63
CA MET A 1 65.91 32.14 -33.78
C MET A 1 65.16 30.87 -33.38
N LYS A 2 65.62 29.65 -33.71
CA LYS A 2 64.91 28.39 -33.36
C LYS A 2 64.91 28.02 -31.86
N GLN A 3 65.88 28.48 -31.06
CA GLN A 3 65.97 28.18 -29.62
C GLN A 3 64.95 28.98 -28.77
N THR A 4 64.78 30.27 -29.06
CA THR A 4 63.82 31.13 -28.36
C THR A 4 62.37 30.66 -28.58
N GLN A 5 62.08 30.11 -29.77
CA GLN A 5 60.77 29.55 -30.10
C GLN A 5 60.48 28.24 -29.35
N ARG A 6 61.49 27.40 -29.09
CA ARG A 6 61.35 26.17 -28.30
C ARG A 6 61.13 26.45 -26.81
N ILE A 7 61.82 27.44 -26.26
CA ILE A 7 61.67 27.85 -24.85
C ILE A 7 60.32 28.54 -24.63
N SER A 8 59.87 29.38 -25.58
CA SER A 8 58.55 30.00 -25.54
C SER A 8 57.42 28.97 -25.63
N PHE A 9 57.56 27.93 -26.45
CA PHE A 9 56.58 26.84 -26.55
C PHE A 9 56.53 25.97 -25.28
N LEU A 10 57.68 25.70 -24.66
CA LEU A 10 57.76 24.96 -23.38
C LEU A 10 57.14 25.74 -22.21
N CYS A 11 57.35 27.06 -22.14
CA CYS A 11 56.69 27.92 -21.13
C CYS A 11 55.19 28.06 -21.37
N LEU A 12 54.74 28.16 -22.64
CA LEU A 12 53.32 28.28 -22.97
C LEU A 12 52.56 26.96 -22.70
N CYS A 13 53.17 25.80 -22.95
CA CYS A 13 52.60 24.50 -22.57
C CYS A 13 52.58 24.28 -21.05
N SER A 14 53.59 24.73 -20.32
CA SER A 14 53.61 24.68 -18.84
C SER A 14 52.51 25.55 -18.22
N LEU A 15 52.29 26.75 -18.76
CA LEU A 15 51.24 27.67 -18.30
C LEU A 15 49.82 27.22 -18.71
N LEU A 16 49.68 26.51 -19.83
CA LEU A 16 48.39 25.97 -20.28
C LEU A 16 47.98 24.70 -19.51
N LEU A 17 48.94 23.95 -18.94
CA LEU A 17 48.66 22.74 -18.16
C LEU A 17 48.24 23.03 -16.70
N THR A 18 48.54 24.21 -16.17
CA THR A 18 48.17 24.62 -14.80
C THR A 18 46.83 25.38 -14.72
N LEU A 19 46.26 25.78 -15.87
CA LEU A 19 44.97 26.48 -15.95
C LEU A 19 43.77 25.57 -16.26
N LEU A 20 43.96 24.25 -16.32
CA LEU A 20 42.83 23.31 -16.36
C LEU A 20 42.29 23.16 -14.93
N PRO A 21 41.04 23.57 -14.64
CA PRO A 21 40.39 23.14 -13.42
C PRO A 21 40.31 21.61 -13.51
N VAL A 22 41.04 20.92 -12.63
CA VAL A 22 40.70 19.55 -12.29
C VAL A 22 39.36 19.67 -11.58
N ASN A 23 38.28 19.66 -12.36
CA ASN A 23 36.96 19.34 -11.84
C ASN A 23 37.07 17.89 -11.38
N LEU A 24 37.55 17.69 -10.14
CA LEU A 24 37.24 16.50 -9.39
C LEU A 24 35.72 16.54 -9.24
N VAL A 25 35.02 16.00 -10.23
CA VAL A 25 33.71 15.42 -10.02
C VAL A 25 33.98 14.35 -8.98
N GLN A 26 33.75 14.71 -7.72
CA GLN A 26 33.54 13.76 -6.66
C GLN A 26 32.22 13.07 -7.02
N ALA A 27 32.28 12.17 -8.01
CA ALA A 27 31.39 11.03 -8.04
C ALA A 27 31.77 10.26 -6.79
N GLN A 28 31.19 10.67 -5.66
CA GLN A 28 31.12 9.86 -4.46
C GLN A 28 30.23 8.69 -4.85
N THR A 29 30.82 7.77 -5.61
CA THR A 29 30.38 6.39 -5.67
C THR A 29 30.78 5.86 -4.30
N ALA A 30 30.03 6.27 -3.28
CA ALA A 30 30.00 5.52 -2.04
C ALA A 30 29.53 4.14 -2.51
N VAL A 31 30.47 3.22 -2.64
CA VAL A 31 30.18 1.81 -2.85
C VAL A 31 29.36 1.45 -1.63
N GLN A 32 28.03 1.48 -1.81
CA GLN A 32 27.09 1.33 -0.71
C GLN A 32 27.15 -0.14 -0.32
N GLU A 33 28.09 -0.45 0.57
CA GLU A 33 28.29 -1.81 1.04
C GLU A 33 27.04 -2.26 1.77
N CYS A 34 26.59 -3.47 1.46
CA CYS A 34 25.41 -4.03 2.10
C CYS A 34 25.76 -4.24 3.57
N ALA A 35 25.15 -3.46 4.46
CA ALA A 35 25.32 -3.67 5.88
C ALA A 35 24.82 -5.07 6.24
N ASN A 36 23.66 -5.43 5.70
CA ASN A 36 23.09 -6.75 5.83
C ASN A 36 22.69 -7.29 4.45
N SER A 37 22.83 -8.61 4.26
CA SER A 37 22.34 -9.31 3.07
C SER A 37 21.25 -10.30 3.50
N VAL A 38 20.04 -10.13 2.96
CA VAL A 38 18.85 -10.91 3.36
C VAL A 38 18.35 -11.72 2.17
N ILE A 39 17.82 -12.92 2.44
CA ILE A 39 17.19 -13.77 1.43
C ILE A 39 15.67 -13.72 1.61
N VAL A 40 14.95 -13.31 0.56
CA VAL A 40 13.48 -13.22 0.57
C VAL A 40 12.87 -14.59 0.87
N GLN A 41 12.04 -14.66 1.91
CA GLN A 41 11.24 -15.83 2.28
C GLN A 41 9.80 -15.71 1.76
N PRO A 42 9.03 -16.81 1.74
CA PRO A 42 7.61 -16.76 1.39
C PRO A 42 6.84 -15.84 2.36
N GLY A 43 6.14 -14.84 1.82
CA GLY A 43 5.36 -13.86 2.59
C GLY A 43 6.09 -12.57 2.92
N ASP A 44 7.39 -12.47 2.60
CA ASP A 44 8.13 -11.23 2.76
C ASP A 44 7.73 -10.18 1.72
N THR A 45 7.74 -8.92 2.15
CA THR A 45 7.60 -7.75 1.28
C THR A 45 8.77 -6.80 1.52
N LEU A 46 9.11 -5.96 0.53
CA LEU A 46 10.20 -4.98 0.73
C LEU A 46 9.90 -4.04 1.90
N SER A 47 8.63 -3.71 2.15
CA SER A 47 8.20 -2.89 3.27
C SER A 47 8.44 -3.59 4.60
N THR A 48 8.05 -4.86 4.76
CA THR A 48 8.29 -5.59 6.02
C THR A 48 9.78 -5.74 6.30
N ILE A 49 10.59 -6.05 5.29
CA ILE A 49 12.05 -6.10 5.41
C ILE A 49 12.63 -4.71 5.76
N ALA A 50 12.12 -3.63 5.15
CA ALA A 50 12.55 -2.28 5.51
C ALA A 50 12.15 -1.91 6.96
N GLY A 51 10.98 -2.34 7.42
CA GLY A 51 10.57 -2.18 8.80
C GLY A 51 11.52 -2.90 9.77
N GLU A 52 11.91 -4.13 9.45
CA GLU A 52 12.77 -4.95 10.30
C GLU A 52 14.23 -4.47 10.35
N TYR A 53 14.80 -4.08 9.21
CA TYR A 53 16.23 -3.78 9.12
C TYR A 53 16.57 -2.29 9.06
N LEU A 54 15.60 -1.44 8.68
CA LEU A 54 15.78 0.01 8.60
C LEU A 54 14.96 0.78 9.64
N ASP A 55 14.25 0.07 10.53
CA ASP A 55 13.26 0.62 11.47
C ASP A 55 12.24 1.56 10.78
N ASN A 56 12.05 1.36 9.47
CA ASN A 56 11.28 2.26 8.63
C ASN A 56 10.67 1.51 7.44
N GLN A 57 9.40 1.14 7.59
CA GLN A 57 8.64 0.38 6.59
C GLN A 57 8.45 1.11 5.25
N ILE A 58 8.54 2.45 5.23
CA ILE A 58 8.44 3.24 3.99
C ILE A 58 9.80 3.42 3.30
N ALA A 59 10.91 3.08 3.96
CA ALA A 59 12.27 3.18 3.41
C ALA A 59 12.64 2.05 2.43
N TYR A 60 11.67 1.24 2.00
CA TYR A 60 11.89 0.12 1.07
C TYR A 60 12.54 0.54 -0.26
N ALA A 61 12.31 1.77 -0.72
CA ALA A 61 12.95 2.31 -1.91
C ALA A 61 14.49 2.35 -1.78
N ARG A 62 15.03 2.48 -0.56
CA ARG A 62 16.48 2.39 -0.31
C ARG A 62 17.01 0.98 -0.53
N ILE A 63 16.23 -0.04 -0.19
CA ILE A 63 16.58 -1.45 -0.43
C ILE A 63 16.60 -1.73 -1.93
N VAL A 64 15.61 -1.24 -2.69
CA VAL A 64 15.57 -1.40 -4.15
C VAL A 64 16.79 -0.76 -4.79
N ALA A 65 17.07 0.51 -4.46
CA ALA A 65 18.21 1.23 -5.02
C ALA A 65 19.55 0.56 -4.67
N ALA A 66 19.73 0.14 -3.42
CA ALA A 66 20.95 -0.55 -2.98
C ALA A 66 21.12 -1.92 -3.65
N THR A 67 20.04 -2.69 -3.76
CA THR A 67 20.07 -4.03 -4.36
C THR A 67 20.34 -3.93 -5.87
N ASN A 68 19.69 -3.01 -6.59
CA ASN A 68 19.94 -2.83 -8.03
C ASN A 68 21.34 -2.28 -8.30
N ALA A 69 21.85 -1.38 -7.46
CA ALA A 69 23.22 -0.90 -7.56
C ALA A 69 24.22 -2.05 -7.39
N LYS A 70 23.97 -2.97 -6.45
CA LYS A 70 24.80 -4.17 -6.25
C LYS A 70 24.60 -5.23 -7.32
N ALA A 71 23.39 -5.43 -7.85
CA ALA A 71 23.16 -6.36 -8.95
C ALA A 71 23.94 -5.95 -10.22
N GLY A 72 24.23 -4.65 -10.39
CA GLY A 72 25.09 -4.14 -11.46
C GLY A 72 26.56 -4.51 -11.33
N THR A 73 27.04 -4.82 -10.12
CA THR A 73 28.43 -5.24 -9.85
C THR A 73 28.56 -6.74 -9.57
N ASP A 74 27.53 -7.32 -8.94
CA ASP A 74 27.49 -8.67 -8.40
C ASP A 74 26.16 -9.36 -8.78
N ALA A 75 26.23 -10.29 -9.73
CA ALA A 75 25.06 -11.02 -10.24
C ALA A 75 24.36 -11.93 -9.20
N THR A 76 24.90 -12.06 -7.99
CA THR A 76 24.29 -12.82 -6.89
C THR A 76 23.11 -12.07 -6.26
N TYR A 77 23.05 -10.74 -6.41
CA TYR A 77 21.93 -9.92 -5.94
C TYR A 77 20.83 -9.83 -6.99
N ALA A 78 19.58 -9.69 -6.53
CA ALA A 78 18.44 -9.61 -7.43
C ALA A 78 18.40 -8.26 -8.19
N SER A 79 17.98 -8.30 -9.47
CA SER A 79 17.61 -7.09 -10.20
C SER A 79 16.11 -6.89 -10.07
N ILE A 80 15.72 -5.84 -9.35
CA ILE A 80 14.33 -5.53 -9.02
C ILE A 80 13.82 -4.48 -10.01
N ASP A 81 13.10 -4.93 -11.04
CA ASP A 81 12.38 -4.04 -11.97
C ASP A 81 11.08 -3.51 -11.38
N ASN A 82 10.34 -4.38 -10.67
CA ASN A 82 9.08 -4.04 -10.04
C ASN A 82 9.17 -4.28 -8.51
N PRO A 83 9.12 -3.22 -7.68
CA PRO A 83 9.21 -3.35 -6.23
C PRO A 83 8.11 -4.21 -5.58
N ASN A 84 6.98 -4.42 -6.27
CA ASN A 84 5.85 -5.21 -5.77
C ASN A 84 5.97 -6.70 -6.10
N VAL A 85 7.02 -7.12 -6.80
CA VAL A 85 7.25 -8.51 -7.19
C VAL A 85 8.61 -8.94 -6.67
N LEU A 86 8.62 -9.84 -5.69
CA LEU A 86 9.83 -10.49 -5.18
C LEU A 86 9.68 -12.00 -5.36
N GLU A 87 10.74 -12.66 -5.80
CA GLU A 87 10.78 -14.11 -5.79
C GLU A 87 11.46 -14.63 -4.53
N VAL A 88 10.97 -15.77 -4.05
CA VAL A 88 11.55 -16.46 -2.91
C VAL A 88 12.97 -16.88 -3.27
N GLY A 89 13.93 -16.59 -2.39
CA GLY A 89 15.35 -16.88 -2.60
C GLY A 89 16.17 -15.70 -3.13
N TRP A 90 15.55 -14.57 -3.48
CA TRP A 90 16.29 -13.38 -3.89
C TRP A 90 17.18 -12.83 -2.79
N ARG A 91 18.43 -12.49 -3.14
CA ARG A 91 19.35 -11.82 -2.23
C ARG A 91 19.23 -10.31 -2.37
N LEU A 92 18.84 -9.68 -1.27
CA LEU A 92 18.65 -8.24 -1.15
C LEU A 92 19.83 -7.60 -0.40
N CYS A 93 20.24 -6.44 -0.88
CA CYS A 93 21.23 -5.60 -0.21
C CYS A 93 20.51 -4.60 0.70
N ILE A 94 20.73 -4.71 2.00
CA ILE A 94 20.20 -3.77 2.97
C ILE A 94 21.28 -2.74 3.29
N PRO A 95 21.08 -1.46 2.93
CA PRO A 95 22.04 -0.43 3.27
C PRO A 95 22.03 -0.15 4.78
N ALA A 96 23.15 0.33 5.31
CA ALA A 96 23.17 0.80 6.69
C ALA A 96 22.10 1.87 6.91
N THR A 97 21.50 1.84 8.10
CA THR A 97 20.70 2.93 8.66
C THR A 97 21.63 4.11 8.94
N ASN A 98 22.03 4.84 7.89
CA ASN A 98 22.58 6.17 8.08
C ASN A 98 21.39 7.07 8.41
N GLU A 99 21.02 7.09 9.69
CA GLU A 99 20.10 8.07 10.23
C GLU A 99 20.67 9.46 9.95
N THR A 100 20.17 10.07 8.89
CA THR A 100 20.23 11.51 8.72
C THR A 100 18.91 11.90 8.10
N VAL A 101 17.94 12.06 9.00
CA VAL A 101 16.67 12.72 8.74
C VAL A 101 16.99 14.13 8.23
N ALA A 102 17.08 14.30 6.91
CA ALA A 102 17.02 15.60 6.29
C ALA A 102 15.54 15.98 6.18
N THR A 103 14.99 16.49 7.27
CA THR A 103 13.79 17.34 7.27
C THR A 103 14.04 18.52 6.35
N THR A 104 13.61 18.42 5.10
CA THR A 104 13.34 19.60 4.28
C THR A 104 11.91 20.06 4.59
N PRO A 105 11.70 21.29 5.11
CA PRO A 105 10.35 21.85 5.19
C PRO A 105 9.79 22.01 3.77
N VAL A 106 8.64 21.39 3.52
CA VAL A 106 7.87 21.56 2.30
C VAL A 106 7.34 23.01 2.27
N SER A 107 7.97 23.86 1.48
CA SER A 107 7.43 25.15 1.10
C SER A 107 6.32 24.94 0.07
N SER A 108 5.07 25.20 0.47
CA SER A 108 3.92 25.33 -0.42
C SER A 108 3.87 26.73 -1.04
N PRO A 109 3.83 26.89 -2.36
CA PRO A 109 3.24 28.05 -2.98
C PRO A 109 1.78 27.77 -3.34
N SER A 110 0.89 28.37 -2.55
CA SER A 110 -0.51 28.64 -2.91
C SER A 110 -0.55 29.64 -4.05
N ALA A 111 -1.15 29.28 -5.20
CA ALA A 111 -2.03 30.15 -5.99
C ALA A 111 -2.53 29.51 -7.30
N ALA A 112 -3.82 29.76 -7.55
CA ALA A 112 -4.54 29.85 -8.84
C ALA A 112 -5.36 28.62 -9.31
N LEU A 113 -6.66 28.64 -8.93
CA LEU A 113 -7.75 28.11 -9.75
C LEU A 113 -8.04 29.09 -10.91
N PRO A 114 -8.22 28.59 -12.14
CA PRO A 114 -9.17 29.15 -13.07
C PRO A 114 -10.44 28.28 -13.15
N SER A 115 -11.57 28.93 -12.95
CA SER A 115 -12.92 28.44 -13.24
C SER A 115 -13.21 28.49 -14.74
N ALA A 116 -13.71 27.40 -15.32
CA ALA A 116 -14.63 27.43 -16.47
C ALA A 116 -15.27 26.05 -16.75
N ALA A 117 -16.52 25.92 -16.31
CA ALA A 117 -17.74 25.53 -17.03
C ALA A 117 -17.83 24.29 -17.99
N SER A 118 -19.02 23.70 -17.89
CA SER A 118 -19.78 22.82 -18.81
C SER A 118 -19.54 21.31 -18.67
N SER A 119 -20.56 20.44 -18.64
CA SER A 119 -21.90 20.55 -19.25
C SER A 119 -22.89 19.59 -18.58
N ASN A 120 -24.15 20.00 -18.52
CA ASN A 120 -25.32 19.14 -18.35
C ASN A 120 -25.30 17.92 -19.29
N SER A 121 -25.74 16.77 -18.78
CA SER A 121 -26.44 15.76 -19.59
C SER A 121 -27.58 15.15 -18.78
N THR A 122 -28.75 15.13 -19.42
CA THR A 122 -30.04 14.63 -18.98
C THR A 122 -30.20 13.18 -19.42
N ALA A 123 -31.21 12.49 -18.87
CA ALA A 123 -31.79 11.19 -19.26
C ALA A 123 -31.19 9.95 -18.56
N ALA A 124 -31.95 8.93 -18.17
CA ALA A 124 -33.39 8.75 -18.10
C ALA A 124 -33.69 7.55 -17.18
N ASN A 125 -34.87 7.63 -16.58
CA ASN A 125 -35.72 6.59 -16.04
C ASN A 125 -35.46 5.15 -16.56
N SER A 126 -35.42 4.18 -15.65
CA SER A 126 -35.85 2.81 -15.92
C SER A 126 -36.48 2.20 -14.67
N THR A 127 -37.80 2.16 -14.73
CA THR A 127 -38.71 1.39 -13.90
C THR A 127 -38.69 -0.07 -14.38
N ALA A 128 -38.54 -1.04 -13.49
CA ALA A 128 -39.13 -2.38 -13.68
C ALA A 128 -39.21 -3.10 -12.33
N ALA A 129 -40.44 -3.26 -11.87
CA ALA A 129 -40.84 -4.10 -10.75
C ALA A 129 -40.61 -5.58 -11.07
N SER A 130 -40.34 -6.38 -10.04
CA SER A 130 -40.63 -7.81 -10.08
C SER A 130 -41.17 -8.24 -8.72
N SER A 131 -42.50 -8.36 -8.66
CA SER A 131 -43.25 -9.03 -7.62
C SER A 131 -43.18 -10.53 -7.83
N ASN A 132 -42.95 -11.30 -6.77
CA ASN A 132 -43.53 -12.63 -6.67
C ASN A 132 -43.92 -12.92 -5.22
N ALA A 133 -45.23 -13.08 -5.03
CA ALA A 133 -45.85 -13.62 -3.84
C ALA A 133 -45.84 -15.16 -3.95
N ALA A 134 -45.53 -15.84 -2.85
CA ALA A 134 -45.94 -17.21 -2.62
C ALA A 134 -46.21 -17.41 -1.13
N THR A 135 -47.49 -17.51 -0.81
CA THR A 135 -48.05 -17.99 0.44
C THR A 135 -47.66 -19.45 0.65
N ASN A 136 -47.29 -19.85 1.88
CA ASN A 136 -47.77 -21.11 2.44
C ASN A 136 -47.63 -21.12 3.96
N ALA A 137 -48.78 -21.23 4.63
CA ALA A 137 -48.92 -21.43 6.05
C ALA A 137 -48.67 -22.90 6.41
N ALA A 138 -47.99 -23.16 7.54
CA ALA A 138 -48.21 -24.33 8.38
C ALA A 138 -47.54 -24.13 9.74
N ILE A 139 -48.36 -23.82 10.74
CA ILE A 139 -48.06 -24.00 12.16
C ILE A 139 -48.02 -25.50 12.49
N THR A 140 -47.07 -25.95 13.29
CA THR A 140 -47.22 -27.13 14.18
C THR A 140 -46.24 -27.02 15.35
N THR A 141 -46.79 -26.78 16.52
CA THR A 141 -46.15 -26.86 17.84
C THR A 141 -45.78 -28.29 18.18
N THR A 142 -44.62 -28.52 18.79
CA THR A 142 -44.41 -29.61 19.77
C THR A 142 -43.24 -29.21 20.65
N GLU A 143 -43.55 -28.72 21.85
CA GLU A 143 -42.60 -28.60 22.95
C GLU A 143 -42.23 -30.01 23.43
N SER A 144 -40.94 -30.25 23.64
CA SER A 144 -40.45 -31.37 24.45
C SER A 144 -39.25 -30.89 25.25
N ILE A 145 -39.52 -30.44 26.46
CA ILE A 145 -38.51 -30.17 27.48
C ILE A 145 -37.90 -31.49 27.97
N THR A 146 -36.59 -31.65 27.80
CA THR A 146 -35.79 -32.57 28.62
C THR A 146 -34.42 -31.92 28.81
N PRO A 147 -34.07 -31.45 30.02
CA PRO A 147 -32.76 -30.91 30.31
C PRO A 147 -31.79 -32.08 30.49
N THR A 148 -30.85 -32.25 29.58
CA THR A 148 -29.81 -33.28 29.69
C THR A 148 -28.51 -32.76 29.12
N ALA A 149 -27.59 -32.46 30.05
CA ALA A 149 -26.15 -32.20 29.93
C ALA A 149 -25.65 -31.58 28.61
N SER A 150 -25.28 -30.30 28.65
CA SER A 150 -24.47 -29.70 27.58
C SER A 150 -23.01 -30.16 27.74
N PRO A 151 -22.48 -31.01 26.84
CA PRO A 151 -21.04 -31.08 26.66
C PRO A 151 -20.57 -29.70 26.15
N GLU A 152 -19.37 -29.30 26.54
CA GLU A 152 -18.67 -28.15 25.97
C GLU A 152 -18.51 -28.37 24.46
N PRO A 153 -18.98 -27.47 23.57
CA PRO A 153 -18.95 -27.71 22.15
C PRO A 153 -17.53 -27.44 21.63
N LEU A 154 -16.70 -28.48 21.59
CA LEU A 154 -15.66 -28.54 20.57
C LEU A 154 -16.40 -28.60 19.22
N VAL A 155 -16.35 -27.52 18.44
CA VAL A 155 -16.82 -27.51 17.05
C VAL A 155 -15.91 -28.46 16.27
N GLN A 156 -16.17 -29.76 16.35
CA GLN A 156 -15.43 -30.77 15.61
C GLN A 156 -16.00 -30.80 14.20
N LEU A 157 -15.39 -30.03 13.29
CA LEU A 157 -15.77 -29.99 11.88
C LEU A 157 -15.70 -31.40 11.30
N ALA A 158 -16.75 -31.80 10.57
CA ALA A 158 -16.70 -33.02 9.77
C ALA A 158 -15.67 -32.87 8.63
N PRO A 159 -14.94 -33.93 8.24
CA PRO A 159 -13.99 -33.86 7.12
C PRO A 159 -14.71 -33.40 5.84
N GLY A 160 -14.32 -32.24 5.32
CA GLY A 160 -14.91 -31.65 4.11
C GLY A 160 -15.99 -30.58 4.36
N GLU A 161 -16.39 -30.33 5.61
CA GLU A 161 -17.28 -29.21 5.94
C GLU A 161 -16.48 -27.90 5.99
N LEU A 162 -16.99 -26.86 5.31
CA LEU A 162 -16.41 -25.53 5.39
C LEU A 162 -16.58 -24.98 6.81
N HIS A 163 -15.48 -24.51 7.40
CA HIS A 163 -15.51 -23.90 8.72
C HIS A 163 -16.52 -22.74 8.77
N PRO A 164 -17.31 -22.60 9.85
CA PRO A 164 -18.39 -21.61 9.93
C PRO A 164 -17.91 -20.17 9.68
N LEU A 165 -16.70 -19.83 10.13
CA LEU A 165 -16.10 -18.50 9.93
C LEU A 165 -15.22 -18.38 8.66
N THR A 166 -15.22 -19.39 7.78
CA THR A 166 -14.52 -19.25 6.50
C THR A 166 -15.38 -18.46 5.53
N ILE A 167 -14.73 -17.52 4.81
CA ILE A 167 -15.37 -16.68 3.80
C ILE A 167 -16.17 -17.49 2.77
N ALA A 168 -15.66 -18.65 2.35
CA ALA A 168 -16.35 -19.54 1.41
C ALA A 168 -17.75 -19.98 1.91
N ARG A 169 -17.92 -20.21 3.22
CA ARG A 169 -19.20 -20.55 3.82
C ARG A 169 -20.10 -19.33 3.98
N MET A 170 -19.57 -18.23 4.53
CA MET A 170 -20.34 -16.99 4.69
C MET A 170 -20.90 -16.50 3.34
N ARG A 171 -20.15 -16.62 2.24
CA ARG A 171 -20.63 -16.26 0.90
C ARG A 171 -21.78 -17.12 0.36
N GLN A 172 -22.01 -18.31 0.94
CA GLN A 172 -23.12 -19.19 0.58
C GLN A 172 -24.39 -18.87 1.39
N GLU A 173 -24.25 -18.13 2.48
CA GLU A 173 -25.37 -17.70 3.32
C GLU A 173 -26.04 -16.44 2.73
N SER A 174 -27.30 -16.24 3.09
CA SER A 174 -28.05 -15.04 2.71
C SER A 174 -28.07 -14.07 3.90
N TYR A 175 -27.58 -12.84 3.69
CA TYR A 175 -27.59 -11.76 4.67
C TYR A 175 -28.55 -10.65 4.20
N PRO A 176 -29.87 -10.80 4.42
CA PRO A 176 -30.83 -9.77 4.03
C PRO A 176 -30.62 -8.50 4.86
N GLY A 177 -30.49 -7.37 4.16
CA GLY A 177 -30.43 -6.03 4.76
C GLY A 177 -31.70 -5.23 4.49
N SER A 178 -31.89 -4.12 5.22
CA SER A 178 -32.84 -3.06 4.83
C SER A 178 -32.13 -1.92 4.11
N ASP A 179 -32.93 -1.01 3.54
CA ASP A 179 -32.44 0.30 3.14
C ASP A 179 -31.86 1.08 4.32
N ILE A 180 -30.95 2.01 4.01
CA ILE A 180 -30.36 2.92 4.99
C ILE A 180 -31.36 4.06 5.26
N VAL A 181 -31.61 4.32 6.55
CA VAL A 181 -32.51 5.38 7.03
C VAL A 181 -31.71 6.43 7.79
N ILE A 182 -31.93 7.71 7.51
CA ILE A 182 -31.38 8.81 8.31
C ILE A 182 -32.27 9.04 9.53
N GLU A 183 -31.74 8.77 10.72
CA GLU A 183 -32.44 8.91 12.00
C GLU A 183 -32.32 10.33 12.57
N GLN A 184 -31.15 10.95 12.39
CA GLN A 184 -30.87 12.27 12.93
C GLN A 184 -29.89 13.02 12.04
N VAL A 185 -30.18 14.30 11.79
CA VAL A 185 -29.22 15.26 11.23
C VAL A 185 -28.45 15.92 12.38
N LEU A 186 -27.13 15.92 12.30
CA LEU A 186 -26.24 16.52 13.29
C LEU A 186 -25.73 17.89 12.81
N GLU A 187 -24.99 18.58 13.67
CA GLU A 187 -24.26 19.79 13.27
C GLU A 187 -23.28 19.46 12.13
N PRO A 188 -23.30 20.24 11.04
CA PRO A 188 -22.40 20.01 9.91
C PRO A 188 -20.94 20.22 10.31
N GLY A 189 -20.06 19.44 9.68
CA GLY A 189 -18.62 19.63 9.76
C GLY A 189 -18.15 20.81 8.88
N VAL A 190 -16.83 20.96 8.76
CA VAL A 190 -16.23 22.09 8.01
C VAL A 190 -16.62 22.05 6.52
N ASN A 191 -16.76 20.85 5.93
CA ASN A 191 -17.05 20.66 4.49
C ASN A 191 -17.96 19.45 4.22
N TYR A 192 -18.75 19.00 5.20
CA TYR A 192 -19.62 17.82 5.07
C TYR A 192 -20.79 17.88 6.04
N GLU A 193 -21.90 17.28 5.66
CA GLU A 193 -23.05 17.05 6.54
C GLU A 193 -22.84 15.78 7.34
N ARG A 194 -23.42 15.72 8.55
CA ARG A 194 -23.25 14.60 9.46
C ARG A 194 -24.62 14.05 9.84
N TYR A 195 -24.74 12.74 9.84
CA TYR A 195 -25.99 12.06 10.17
C TYR A 195 -25.77 10.87 11.09
N ILE A 196 -26.78 10.53 11.87
CA ILE A 196 -26.94 9.18 12.39
C ILE A 196 -27.85 8.44 11.43
N ALA A 197 -27.34 7.34 10.87
CA ALA A 197 -28.05 6.47 9.98
C ALA A 197 -28.27 5.10 10.62
N SER A 198 -29.27 4.37 10.15
CA SER A 198 -29.49 2.99 10.57
C SER A 198 -29.87 2.07 9.41
N TYR A 199 -29.63 0.78 9.57
CA TYR A 199 -30.15 -0.28 8.70
C TYR A 199 -30.35 -1.57 9.51
N LEU A 200 -31.17 -2.49 9.01
CA LEU A 200 -31.37 -3.81 9.61
C LEU A 200 -30.42 -4.82 8.96
N SER A 201 -29.74 -5.62 9.78
CA SER A 201 -28.93 -6.78 9.36
C SER A 201 -29.25 -7.96 10.25
N GLU A 202 -29.70 -9.07 9.66
CA GLU A 202 -30.00 -10.32 10.38
C GLU A 202 -30.93 -10.10 11.60
N GLY A 203 -31.91 -9.20 11.48
CA GLY A 203 -32.85 -8.86 12.55
C GLY A 203 -32.34 -7.84 13.59
N ASN A 204 -31.10 -7.37 13.47
CA ASN A 204 -30.53 -6.34 14.33
C ASN A 204 -30.54 -4.96 13.66
N LYS A 205 -30.93 -3.92 14.39
CA LYS A 205 -30.81 -2.53 13.92
C LYS A 205 -29.42 -2.01 14.20
N ILE A 206 -28.66 -1.77 13.13
CA ILE A 206 -27.29 -1.28 13.17
C ILE A 206 -27.34 0.25 13.02
N TYR A 207 -26.67 0.96 13.92
CA TYR A 207 -26.51 2.41 13.86
C TYR A 207 -25.11 2.78 13.41
N ALA A 208 -25.01 3.78 12.55
CA ALA A 208 -23.75 4.30 12.02
C ALA A 208 -23.79 5.84 11.96
N MET A 209 -22.61 6.45 11.89
CA MET A 209 -22.46 7.87 11.56
C MET A 209 -22.12 7.99 10.07
N LEU A 210 -22.87 8.81 9.32
CA LEU A 210 -22.68 9.07 7.90
C LEU A 210 -22.24 10.52 7.67
#